data_AF-A0A965YKB6-F1
#
_entry.id   AF-A0A965YKB6-F1
#
_cell.length_a   1.000
_cell.length_b   1.000
_cell.length_c   1.000
_cell.angle_alpha   90.00
_cell.angle_beta   90.00
_cell.angle_gamma   90.00
#
_symmetry.space_group_name_H-M   'P 1'
#
loop_
_entity.id
_entity.type
_entity.pdbx_description
1 polymer ?
#
loop_
_entity_poly.entity_id
_entity_poly.type
_entity_poly.pdbx_seq_one_letter_code
_entity_poly.pdbx_strand_id
1 'polypeptide(L)'
;MKSRREDLYEIDEQGREFIKSGLKPLIEFTDEDVEEMHQTAIRNVAGINYNELVEYLKKENPFVLPNKQLIWDRAKKAAIARSKMMQEGGMQYPDIACETKKILFEGLSVTPYGMVLRILNDMENLNDKPDIYRTSYAKWICIQDEFQKYCSKHPECFGDSECTAEYDKFHEKIKEYVYKFVDTYDLV
;
A
#
# COMPACT_ATOMS: atom_id res chain seq x y z
N MET A 1 16.32 -35.51 23.39
CA MET A 1 16.45 -34.25 22.63
C MET A 1 15.07 -33.63 22.54
N LYS A 2 14.79 -32.59 23.32
CA LYS A 2 13.52 -31.86 23.28
C LYS A 2 13.51 -30.88 22.09
N SER A 3 12.34 -30.75 21.49
CA SER A 3 12.06 -29.89 20.33
C SER A 3 12.34 -28.41 20.64
N ARG A 4 13.07 -27.72 19.75
CA ARG A 4 13.41 -26.27 19.81
C ARG A 4 12.20 -25.31 19.69
N ARG A 5 11.01 -25.70 20.16
CA ARG A 5 9.77 -24.90 20.06
C ARG A 5 9.12 -24.55 21.40
N GLU A 6 9.71 -24.93 22.54
CA GLU A 6 9.15 -24.64 23.88
C GLU A 6 9.81 -23.46 24.60
N ASP A 7 10.91 -22.89 24.08
CA ASP A 7 11.71 -21.88 24.78
C ASP A 7 11.22 -20.43 24.62
N LEU A 8 10.01 -20.18 24.08
CA LEU A 8 9.60 -18.80 23.79
C LEU A 8 8.92 -18.06 24.94
N TYR A 9 8.35 -18.69 25.97
CA TYR A 9 7.85 -17.97 27.16
C TYR A 9 7.76 -18.90 28.40
N GLU A 10 8.87 -19.16 29.09
CA GLU A 10 8.78 -19.57 30.50
C GLU A 10 8.49 -18.32 31.34
N ILE A 11 7.20 -18.05 31.58
CA ILE A 11 6.78 -17.03 32.53
C ILE A 11 7.15 -17.54 33.93
N ASP A 12 8.12 -16.89 34.55
CA ASP A 12 8.57 -17.20 35.90
C ASP A 12 7.46 -16.96 36.95
N GLU A 13 7.74 -17.33 38.20
CA GLU A 13 6.77 -17.21 39.29
C GLU A 13 6.36 -15.75 39.55
N GLN A 14 7.27 -14.80 39.32
CA GLN A 14 6.99 -13.35 39.38
C GLN A 14 6.04 -12.90 38.27
N GLY A 15 6.21 -13.39 37.04
CA GLY A 15 5.29 -13.11 35.94
C GLY A 15 3.89 -13.68 36.16
N ARG A 16 3.76 -14.80 36.88
CA ARG A 16 2.46 -15.36 37.29
C ARG A 16 1.81 -14.54 38.39
N GLU A 17 2.57 -14.04 39.37
CA GLU A 17 2.06 -13.12 40.38
C GLU A 17 1.62 -11.78 39.77
N PHE A 18 2.36 -11.27 38.78
CA PHE A 18 1.99 -10.07 38.02
C PHE A 18 0.64 -10.24 37.31
N ILE A 19 0.40 -11.38 36.64
CA ILE A 19 -0.89 -11.70 36.01
C ILE A 19 -2.01 -11.85 37.07
N LYS A 20 -1.72 -12.49 38.21
CA LYS A 20 -2.68 -12.71 39.30
C LYS A 20 -3.08 -11.44 40.05
N SER A 21 -2.21 -10.42 40.09
CA SER A 21 -2.46 -9.17 40.82
C SER A 21 -3.48 -8.24 40.14
N GLY A 22 -4.05 -8.67 39.01
CA GLY A 22 -5.05 -7.94 38.27
C GLY A 22 -4.38 -6.85 37.44
N LEU A 23 -4.40 -7.03 36.11
CA LEU A 23 -4.02 -6.04 35.10
C LEU A 23 -4.48 -4.63 35.51
N LYS A 24 -3.58 -3.91 36.18
CA LYS A 24 -3.66 -2.47 36.37
C LYS A 24 -2.82 -1.89 35.22
N PRO A 25 -3.44 -1.30 34.19
CA PRO A 25 -2.75 -0.94 32.97
C PRO A 25 -2.07 0.41 33.20
N LEU A 26 -0.75 0.44 33.34
CA LEU A 26 0.04 1.67 33.17
C LEU A 26 1.39 1.33 32.54
N ILE A 27 1.38 0.60 31.43
CA ILE A 27 2.37 0.90 30.40
C ILE A 27 1.73 2.05 29.63
N GLU A 28 2.03 3.28 30.06
CA GLU A 28 1.75 4.45 29.23
C GLU A 28 2.70 4.34 28.03
N PHE A 29 2.14 3.95 26.89
CA PHE A 29 2.89 4.02 25.65
C PHE A 29 3.13 5.49 25.34
N THR A 30 4.39 5.84 25.19
CA THR A 30 4.78 7.15 24.67
C THR A 30 4.38 7.24 23.20
N ASP A 31 4.31 8.47 22.67
CA ASP A 31 4.11 8.67 21.24
C ASP A 31 5.23 8.01 20.41
N GLU A 32 6.45 7.91 20.97
CA GLU A 32 7.58 7.21 20.34
C GLU A 32 7.34 5.69 20.27
N ASP A 33 6.84 5.08 21.34
CA ASP A 33 6.52 3.65 21.34
C ASP A 33 5.41 3.32 20.31
N VAL A 34 4.39 4.18 20.24
CA VAL A 34 3.30 4.05 19.26
C VAL A 34 3.84 4.21 17.84
N GLU A 35 4.76 5.15 17.61
CA GLU A 35 5.39 5.34 16.31
C GLU A 35 6.27 4.14 15.91
N GLU A 36 7.06 3.58 16.82
CA GLU A 36 7.87 2.38 16.57
C GLU A 36 7.00 1.16 16.23
N MET A 37 5.87 1.00 16.93
CA MET A 37 4.89 -0.05 16.64
C MET A 37 4.34 0.06 15.20
N HIS A 38 4.01 1.28 14.75
CA HIS A 38 3.55 1.50 13.38
C HIS A 38 4.64 1.23 12.35
N GLN A 39 5.88 1.67 12.60
CA GLN A 39 7.00 1.39 11.69
C GLN A 39 7.28 -0.12 11.59
N THR A 40 7.19 -0.84 12.72
CA THR A 40 7.32 -2.29 12.75
C THR A 40 6.19 -2.97 11.96
N ALA A 41 4.96 -2.48 12.06
CA ALA A 41 3.84 -2.99 11.26
C ALA A 41 4.09 -2.84 9.75
N ILE A 42 4.55 -1.67 9.29
CA ILE A 42 4.90 -1.42 7.88
C ILE A 42 5.99 -2.39 7.42
N ARG A 43 7.09 -2.50 8.19
CA ARG A 43 8.20 -3.41 7.87
C ARG A 43 7.75 -4.85 7.78
N ASN A 44 6.91 -5.27 8.72
CA ASN A 44 6.41 -6.64 8.75
C ASN A 44 5.51 -6.94 7.56
N VAL A 45 4.61 -6.04 7.20
CA VAL A 45 3.64 -6.24 6.11
C VAL A 45 4.29 -6.12 4.74
N ALA A 46 5.05 -5.05 4.51
CA ALA A 46 5.54 -4.70 3.18
C ALA A 46 7.01 -5.05 2.93
N GLY A 47 7.80 -5.31 3.98
CA GLY A 47 9.24 -5.52 3.87
C GLY A 47 10.05 -4.24 3.66
N ILE A 48 9.43 -3.08 3.83
CA ILE A 48 10.03 -1.74 3.65
C ILE A 48 9.83 -0.90 4.91
N ASN A 49 10.64 0.14 5.11
CA ASN A 49 10.47 1.09 6.20
C ASN A 49 9.50 2.23 5.81
N TYR A 50 9.12 3.06 6.79
CA TYR A 50 8.17 4.17 6.58
C TYR A 50 8.67 5.19 5.54
N ASN A 51 9.96 5.51 5.52
CA ASN A 51 10.50 6.48 4.56
C ASN A 51 10.47 5.92 3.13
N GLU A 52 10.79 4.63 2.96
CA GLU A 52 10.66 3.94 1.67
C GLU A 52 9.20 3.90 1.20
N LEU A 53 8.25 3.66 2.11
CA LEU A 53 6.82 3.75 1.82
C LEU A 53 6.41 5.16 1.39
N VAL A 54 6.84 6.20 2.10
CA VAL A 54 6.53 7.59 1.75
C VAL A 54 7.14 7.95 0.40
N GLU A 55 8.37 7.56 0.11
CA GLU A 55 9.00 7.78 -1.19
C GLU A 55 8.27 7.07 -2.33
N TYR A 56 7.79 5.84 -2.09
CA TYR A 56 6.90 5.15 -3.02
C TYR A 56 5.61 5.94 -3.25
N LEU A 57 4.93 6.35 -2.17
CA LEU A 57 3.68 7.12 -2.25
C LEU A 57 3.86 8.48 -2.94
N LYS A 58 5.00 9.15 -2.77
CA LYS A 58 5.33 10.39 -3.49
C LYS A 58 5.47 10.17 -5.00
N LYS A 59 6.09 9.06 -5.40
CA LYS A 59 6.23 8.71 -6.83
C LYS A 59 4.89 8.38 -7.45
N GLU A 60 4.05 7.64 -6.73
CA GLU A 60 2.71 7.24 -7.19
C GLU A 60 1.69 8.38 -7.12
N ASN A 61 1.86 9.33 -6.21
CA ASN A 61 0.99 10.49 -6.02
C ASN A 61 1.79 11.75 -5.62
N PRO A 62 2.36 12.47 -6.60
CA PRO A 62 3.17 13.65 -6.32
C PRO A 62 2.35 14.88 -5.89
N PHE A 63 1.01 14.80 -5.88
CA PHE A 63 0.13 15.93 -5.55
C PHE A 63 -0.46 15.86 -4.15
N VAL A 64 -0.82 14.66 -3.71
CA VAL A 64 -1.48 14.46 -2.42
C VAL A 64 -0.81 13.31 -1.69
N LEU A 65 0.15 13.65 -0.82
CA LEU A 65 0.63 12.68 0.14
C LEU A 65 -0.49 12.35 1.13
N PRO A 66 -0.81 11.07 1.33
CA PRO A 66 -1.69 10.66 2.42
C PRO A 66 -1.17 11.19 3.75
N ASN A 67 -2.07 11.62 4.64
CA ASN A 67 -1.64 12.06 5.96
C ASN A 67 -0.99 10.88 6.72
N LYS A 68 -0.07 11.19 7.63
CA LYS A 68 0.69 10.19 8.41
C LYS A 68 -0.23 9.24 9.18
N GLN A 69 -1.34 9.77 9.71
CA GLN A 69 -2.33 8.99 10.48
C GLN A 69 -2.99 7.90 9.63
N LEU A 70 -3.37 8.20 8.39
CA LEU A 70 -3.99 7.23 7.48
C LEU A 70 -3.02 6.10 7.16
N ILE A 71 -1.73 6.42 6.93
CA ILE A 71 -0.69 5.41 6.71
C ILE A 71 -0.58 4.48 7.94
N TRP A 72 -0.59 5.04 9.14
CA TRP A 72 -0.55 4.28 10.39
C TRP A 72 -1.78 3.39 10.58
N ASP A 73 -2.98 3.92 10.35
CA ASP A 73 -4.23 3.17 10.47
C ASP A 73 -4.25 1.96 9.52
N ARG A 74 -3.74 2.15 8.28
CA ARG A 74 -3.61 1.06 7.30
C ARG A 74 -2.56 0.03 7.71
N ALA A 75 -1.40 0.47 8.19
CA ALA A 75 -0.36 -0.42 8.70
C ALA A 75 -0.87 -1.29 9.85
N LYS A 76 -1.62 -0.70 10.79
CA LYS A 76 -2.25 -1.41 11.90
C LYS A 76 -3.27 -2.43 11.40
N LYS A 77 -4.18 -2.02 10.50
CA LYS A 77 -5.19 -2.90 9.89
C LYS A 77 -4.53 -4.10 9.18
N ALA A 78 -3.48 -3.86 8.41
CA ALA A 78 -2.75 -4.89 7.70
C ALA A 78 -2.00 -5.85 8.63
N ALA A 79 -1.38 -5.35 9.71
CA ALA A 79 -0.72 -6.19 10.71
C ALA A 79 -1.71 -7.10 11.46
N ILE A 80 -2.89 -6.58 11.82
CA ILE A 80 -3.97 -7.37 12.45
C ILE A 80 -4.44 -8.48 11.50
N ALA A 81 -4.70 -8.13 10.24
CA ALA A 81 -5.12 -9.09 9.21
C ALA A 81 -4.07 -10.19 9.01
N ARG A 82 -2.79 -9.82 8.96
CA ARG A 82 -1.68 -10.77 8.84
C ARG A 82 -1.67 -11.78 9.98
N SER A 83 -1.74 -11.30 11.22
CA SER A 83 -1.76 -12.17 12.40
C SER A 83 -2.94 -13.12 12.38
N LYS A 84 -4.12 -12.64 11.97
CA LYS A 84 -5.32 -13.47 11.83
C LYS A 84 -5.15 -14.56 10.77
N MET A 85 -4.67 -14.21 9.58
CA MET A 85 -4.43 -15.17 8.48
C MET A 85 -3.38 -16.23 8.86
N MET A 86 -2.34 -15.84 9.60
CA MET A 86 -1.34 -16.77 10.11
C MET A 86 -1.88 -17.72 11.18
N GLN A 87 -2.82 -17.26 12.02
CA GLN A 87 -3.44 -18.06 13.08
C GLN A 87 -4.49 -19.04 12.55
N GLU A 88 -5.29 -18.62 11.57
CA GLU A 88 -6.35 -19.46 10.98
C GLU A 88 -5.77 -20.64 10.18
N GLY A 89 -4.55 -20.50 9.65
CA GLY A 89 -3.91 -21.52 8.83
C GLY A 89 -4.60 -21.71 7.47
N GLY A 90 -3.90 -22.33 6.52
CA GLY A 90 -4.47 -22.66 5.20
C GLY A 90 -4.10 -21.73 4.04
N MET A 91 -3.47 -20.59 4.32
CA MET A 91 -2.88 -19.71 3.30
C MET A 91 -1.35 -19.78 3.36
N GLN A 92 -0.68 -19.86 2.20
CA GLN A 92 0.78 -19.86 2.17
C GLN A 92 1.32 -18.46 2.47
N TYR A 93 2.53 -18.38 3.03
CA TYR A 93 3.14 -17.10 3.40
C TYR A 93 3.20 -16.06 2.26
N PRO A 94 3.50 -16.43 0.99
CA PRO A 94 3.46 -15.48 -0.13
C PRO A 94 2.08 -14.86 -0.35
N ASP A 95 1.01 -15.65 -0.22
CA ASP A 95 -0.37 -15.19 -0.39
C ASP A 95 -0.77 -14.26 0.77
N ILE A 96 -0.39 -14.59 2.01
CA ILE A 96 -0.60 -13.71 3.18
C ILE A 96 0.13 -12.36 2.98
N ALA A 97 1.35 -12.39 2.46
CA ALA A 97 2.11 -11.17 2.18
C ALA A 97 1.43 -10.32 1.10
N CYS A 98 0.83 -10.95 0.09
CA CYS A 98 0.06 -10.27 -0.94
C CYS A 98 -1.20 -9.60 -0.36
N GLU A 99 -2.02 -10.35 0.38
CA GLU A 99 -3.29 -9.84 0.95
C GLU A 99 -3.06 -8.71 1.97
N THR A 100 -1.99 -8.81 2.77
CA THR A 100 -1.70 -7.78 3.78
C THR A 100 -1.12 -6.51 3.16
N LYS A 101 -0.36 -6.63 2.05
CA LYS A 101 0.04 -5.48 1.24
C LYS A 101 -1.17 -4.76 0.64
N LYS A 102 -2.19 -5.48 0.14
CA LYS A 102 -3.44 -4.87 -0.34
C LYS A 102 -4.04 -3.95 0.72
N ILE A 103 -4.17 -4.44 1.94
CA ILE A 103 -4.75 -3.69 3.07
C ILE A 103 -3.90 -2.46 3.44
N LEU A 104 -2.56 -2.59 3.41
CA LEU A 104 -1.67 -1.46 3.70
C LEU A 104 -1.83 -0.36 2.66
N PHE A 105 -1.93 -0.72 1.39
CA PHE A 105 -1.91 0.20 0.26
C PHE A 105 -3.30 0.67 -0.20
N GLU A 106 -4.36 0.14 0.41
CA GLU A 106 -5.77 0.46 0.17
C GLU A 106 -6.03 1.98 0.35
N GLY A 107 -6.33 2.68 -0.75
CA GLY A 107 -6.54 4.13 -0.74
C GLY A 107 -5.26 4.96 -0.56
N LEU A 108 -4.07 4.34 -0.60
CA LEU A 108 -2.78 5.03 -0.53
C LEU A 108 -2.03 5.03 -1.88
N SER A 109 -2.06 3.91 -2.61
CA SER A 109 -1.02 3.57 -3.60
C SER A 109 -1.35 3.82 -5.06
N VAL A 110 -2.60 3.65 -5.47
CA VAL A 110 -2.99 3.81 -6.87
C VAL A 110 -3.82 5.06 -6.95
N THR A 111 -3.21 6.12 -7.47
CA THR A 111 -4.00 7.22 -8.00
C THR A 111 -4.17 7.04 -9.49
N PRO A 112 -5.24 7.60 -10.07
CA PRO A 112 -5.38 7.67 -11.51
C PRO A 112 -4.14 8.29 -12.17
N TYR A 113 -3.44 9.20 -11.48
CA TYR A 113 -2.18 9.77 -11.93
C TYR A 113 -1.02 8.77 -11.98
N GLY A 114 -0.77 8.03 -10.90
CA GLY A 114 0.32 7.05 -10.85
C GLY A 114 0.18 5.99 -11.95
N MET A 115 -1.06 5.53 -12.18
CA MET A 115 -1.35 4.57 -13.25
C MET A 115 -1.12 5.16 -14.65
N VAL A 116 -1.63 6.36 -14.92
CA VAL A 116 -1.41 7.04 -16.21
C VAL A 116 0.09 7.28 -16.44
N LEU A 117 0.82 7.71 -15.40
CA LEU A 117 2.25 7.96 -15.50
C LEU A 117 3.05 6.70 -15.83
N ARG A 118 2.71 5.54 -15.24
CA ARG A 118 3.33 4.25 -15.59
C ARG A 118 3.07 3.88 -17.04
N ILE A 119 1.83 3.99 -17.49
CA ILE A 119 1.47 3.72 -18.89
C ILE A 119 2.26 4.61 -19.85
N LEU A 120 2.39 5.90 -19.53
CA LEU A 120 3.17 6.85 -20.32
C LEU A 120 4.68 6.56 -20.27
N ASN A 121 5.20 5.97 -19.19
CA ASN A 121 6.60 5.55 -19.09
C ASN A 121 6.89 4.28 -19.90
N ASP A 122 5.89 3.43 -20.12
CA ASP A 122 6.02 2.20 -20.91
C ASP A 122 5.82 2.44 -22.42
N MET A 123 5.44 3.65 -22.82
CA MET A 123 5.19 4.03 -24.21
C MET A 123 6.50 4.31 -24.97
N GLU A 124 6.83 3.45 -25.93
CA GLU A 124 8.08 3.56 -26.71
C GLU A 124 8.26 4.91 -27.41
N ASN A 125 7.19 5.50 -27.95
CA ASN A 125 7.20 6.80 -28.62
C ASN A 125 7.47 7.99 -27.68
N LEU A 126 7.42 7.79 -26.37
CA LEU A 126 7.70 8.81 -25.35
C LEU A 126 9.04 8.59 -24.63
N ASN A 127 9.75 7.49 -24.91
CA ASN A 127 11.01 7.14 -24.23
C ASN A 127 12.12 8.17 -24.52
N ASP A 128 12.16 8.72 -25.73
CA ASP A 128 13.16 9.74 -26.13
C ASP A 128 12.81 11.15 -25.62
N LYS A 129 11.62 11.33 -25.01
CA LYS A 129 11.17 12.61 -24.49
C LYS A 129 11.57 12.77 -23.02
N PRO A 130 11.94 13.99 -22.59
CA PRO A 130 12.22 14.27 -21.18
C PRO A 130 11.04 13.91 -20.26
N ASP A 131 11.32 13.45 -19.04
CA ASP A 131 10.32 13.03 -18.05
C ASP A 131 9.23 14.09 -17.76
N ILE A 132 9.56 15.38 -17.98
CA ILE A 132 8.61 16.49 -17.81
C ILE A 132 7.40 16.39 -18.75
N TYR A 133 7.56 15.78 -19.93
CA TYR A 133 6.46 15.59 -20.87
C TYR A 133 5.48 14.53 -20.34
N ARG A 134 5.99 13.36 -19.95
CA ARG A 134 5.19 12.26 -19.39
C ARG A 134 4.45 12.68 -18.12
N THR A 135 5.12 13.41 -17.22
CA THR A 135 4.47 13.97 -16.03
C THR A 135 3.45 15.06 -16.34
N SER A 136 3.65 15.88 -17.38
CA SER A 136 2.67 16.90 -17.80
C SER A 136 1.45 16.28 -18.49
N TYR A 137 1.64 15.27 -19.33
CA TYR A 137 0.55 14.53 -19.97
C TYR A 137 -0.28 13.76 -18.95
N ALA A 138 0.36 13.13 -17.97
CA ALA A 138 -0.34 12.47 -16.88
C ALA A 138 -1.27 13.44 -16.14
N LYS A 139 -0.79 14.65 -15.83
CA LYS A 139 -1.64 15.70 -15.23
C LYS A 139 -2.81 16.06 -16.13
N TRP A 140 -2.54 16.28 -17.42
CA TRP A 140 -3.57 16.71 -18.36
C TRP A 140 -4.66 15.67 -18.55
N ILE A 141 -4.30 14.39 -18.61
CA ILE A 141 -5.24 13.26 -18.66
C ILE A 141 -6.10 13.22 -17.39
N CYS A 142 -5.48 13.36 -16.21
CA CYS A 142 -6.19 13.26 -14.94
C CYS A 142 -7.17 14.40 -14.64
N ILE A 143 -7.06 15.54 -15.32
CA ILE A 143 -8.01 16.66 -15.21
C ILE A 143 -9.12 16.61 -16.25
N GLN A 144 -9.11 15.65 -17.18
CA GLN A 144 -10.20 15.50 -18.15
C GLN A 144 -11.49 15.06 -17.46
N ASP A 145 -12.59 15.74 -17.76
CA ASP A 145 -13.93 15.43 -17.20
C ASP A 145 -14.33 13.97 -17.43
N GLU A 146 -14.03 13.42 -18.61
CA GLU A 146 -14.36 12.03 -18.96
C GLU A 146 -13.59 11.04 -18.08
N PHE A 147 -12.31 11.32 -17.85
CA PHE A 147 -11.44 10.50 -17.02
C PHE A 147 -11.87 10.58 -15.54
N GLN A 148 -12.23 11.75 -15.03
CA GLN A 148 -12.75 11.90 -13.66
C GLN A 148 -14.12 11.22 -13.48
N LYS A 149 -15.02 11.31 -14.47
CA LYS A 149 -16.31 10.59 -14.49
C LYS A 149 -16.13 9.08 -14.54
N TYR A 150 -15.11 8.59 -15.23
CA TYR A 150 -14.75 7.19 -15.21
C TYR A 150 -14.25 6.81 -13.81
N CYS A 151 -13.28 7.54 -13.26
CA CYS A 151 -12.69 7.19 -11.97
C CYS A 151 -13.68 7.23 -10.80
N SER A 152 -14.63 8.16 -10.80
CA SER A 152 -15.68 8.23 -9.78
C SER A 152 -16.63 7.03 -9.75
N LYS A 153 -16.73 6.26 -10.85
CA LYS A 153 -17.57 5.05 -10.94
C LYS A 153 -16.81 3.74 -10.70
N HIS A 154 -15.49 3.84 -10.65
CA HIS A 154 -14.56 2.72 -10.61
C HIS A 154 -13.65 2.89 -9.38
N PRO A 155 -14.07 2.46 -8.17
CA PRO A 155 -13.27 2.61 -6.96
C PRO A 155 -11.87 1.98 -7.07
N GLU A 156 -11.68 1.00 -7.96
CA GLU A 156 -10.38 0.44 -8.36
C GLU A 156 -9.38 1.49 -8.90
N CYS A 157 -9.87 2.64 -9.38
CA CYS A 157 -9.05 3.82 -9.73
C CYS A 157 -8.26 4.39 -8.55
N PHE A 158 -8.72 4.15 -7.32
CA PHE A 158 -8.16 4.67 -6.08
C PHE A 158 -7.52 3.57 -5.22
N GLY A 159 -7.39 2.37 -5.77
CA GLY A 159 -6.81 1.21 -5.12
C GLY A 159 -7.51 -0.07 -5.54
N ASP A 160 -6.76 -0.99 -6.14
CA ASP A 160 -6.31 -2.17 -5.42
C ASP A 160 -5.09 -2.72 -6.16
N SER A 161 -4.24 -3.43 -5.42
CA SER A 161 -2.94 -3.96 -5.84
C SER A 161 -2.91 -4.46 -7.29
N GLU A 162 -1.72 -4.40 -7.90
CA GLU A 162 -1.27 -5.15 -9.08
C GLU A 162 -1.49 -6.69 -9.02
N CYS A 163 -2.20 -7.20 -8.01
CA CYS A 163 -2.38 -8.61 -7.69
C CYS A 163 -3.84 -9.08 -7.82
N THR A 164 -4.70 -8.40 -8.58
CA THR A 164 -6.05 -8.86 -8.89
C THR A 164 -6.30 -8.90 -10.40
N ALA A 165 -7.08 -9.89 -10.86
CA ALA A 165 -7.50 -9.95 -12.27
C ALA A 165 -8.40 -8.78 -12.68
N GLU A 166 -8.94 -8.04 -11.70
CA GLU A 166 -9.72 -6.83 -11.91
C GLU A 166 -8.80 -5.62 -12.17
N TYR A 167 -7.62 -5.57 -11.53
CA TYR A 167 -6.57 -4.60 -11.84
C TYR A 167 -6.12 -4.71 -13.29
N ASP A 168 -5.87 -5.91 -13.81
CA ASP A 168 -5.41 -6.09 -15.21
C ASP A 168 -6.44 -5.56 -16.22
N LYS A 169 -7.72 -5.90 -16.03
CA LYS A 169 -8.82 -5.41 -16.88
C LYS A 169 -8.96 -3.90 -16.82
N PHE A 170 -8.75 -3.34 -15.63
CA PHE A 170 -8.81 -1.91 -15.40
C PHE A 170 -7.61 -1.19 -16.03
N HIS A 171 -6.40 -1.72 -15.84
CA HIS A 171 -5.15 -1.23 -16.42
C HIS A 171 -5.23 -1.17 -17.94
N GLU A 172 -5.73 -2.22 -18.60
CA GLU A 172 -5.91 -2.22 -20.05
C GLU A 172 -6.89 -1.15 -20.55
N LYS A 173 -7.98 -0.86 -19.81
CA LYS A 173 -8.91 0.23 -20.17
C LYS A 173 -8.30 1.62 -20.00
N ILE A 174 -7.55 1.85 -18.92
CA ILE A 174 -6.85 3.13 -18.73
C ILE A 174 -5.78 3.27 -19.82
N LYS A 175 -5.09 2.19 -20.17
CA LYS A 175 -4.12 2.15 -21.27
C LYS A 175 -4.77 2.55 -22.58
N GLU A 176 -5.88 1.93 -22.98
CA GLU A 176 -6.62 2.34 -24.18
C GLU A 176 -6.97 3.84 -24.19
N TYR A 177 -7.40 4.39 -23.05
CA TYR A 177 -7.69 5.83 -22.91
C TYR A 177 -6.44 6.69 -23.13
N VAL A 178 -5.32 6.34 -22.48
CA VAL A 178 -4.05 7.07 -22.57
C VAL A 178 -3.50 7.02 -24.00
N TYR A 179 -3.50 5.85 -24.65
CA TYR A 179 -3.08 5.70 -26.05
C TYR A 179 -3.91 6.57 -26.97
N LYS A 180 -5.25 6.50 -26.86
CA LYS A 180 -6.15 7.34 -27.66
C LYS A 180 -5.90 8.83 -27.40
N PHE A 181 -5.64 9.23 -26.16
CA PHE A 181 -5.34 10.62 -25.81
C PHE A 181 -4.06 11.10 -26.48
N VAL A 182 -2.98 10.33 -26.38
CA VAL A 182 -1.69 10.62 -27.02
C VAL A 182 -1.86 10.76 -28.54
N ASP A 183 -2.60 9.84 -29.18
CA ASP A 183 -2.86 9.90 -30.62
C ASP A 183 -3.74 11.09 -31.02
N THR A 184 -4.80 11.38 -30.24
CA THR A 184 -5.79 12.44 -30.56
C THR A 184 -5.15 13.82 -30.52
N TYR A 185 -4.24 14.05 -29.58
CA TYR A 185 -3.55 15.32 -29.40
C TYR A 185 -2.21 15.37 -30.13
N ASP A 186 -1.91 14.35 -30.95
CA ASP A 186 -0.65 14.21 -31.68
C ASP A 186 0.56 14.46 -30.77
N LEU A 187 0.52 13.83 -29.58
CA LEU A 187 1.58 13.94 -28.57
C LEU A 187 2.75 13.04 -28.94
N VAL A 188 3.31 13.24 -30.13
CA VAL A 188 4.56 12.62 -30.63
C VAL A 188 5.32 13.61 -31.51
#